data_AF-A0A9P0DLG0-F1
#
_entry.id   AF-A0A9P0DLG0-F1
#
_cell.length_a   1.000
_cell.length_b   1.000
_cell.length_c   1.000
_cell.angle_alpha   90.00
_cell.angle_beta   90.00
_cell.angle_gamma   90.00
#
_symmetry.space_group_name_H-M   'P 1'
#
loop_
_entity.id
_entity.type
_entity.pdbx_description
1 polymer ?
#
loop_
_entity_poly.entity_id
_entity_poly.type
_entity_poly.pdbx_seq_one_letter_code
_entity_poly.pdbx_strand_id
1 'polypeptide(L)'
;MEGSLLEPTLYTIKGIAVLDNDGNRILTKYYDKNIFPSSKEQRAFEQNLFNKTHRANAEIIMLDGLTCVYRSNVDLFFYIMGSSQENELILMNILNCLYDSVSQILRKNVEKRAVLESLDIVMLAMDEICDGGLFFLTSENTGCSEQTIYRILFEELTPSMHHTWGLAGMLTEI
;
A
#
# COMPACT_ATOMS: atom_id res chain seq x y z
N MET A 1 -5.34 -38.41 -6.20
CA MET A 1 -5.76 -37.00 -6.13
C MET A 1 -4.60 -36.23 -5.53
N GLU A 2 -3.69 -35.80 -6.39
CA GLU A 2 -2.61 -34.88 -6.00
C GLU A 2 -3.28 -33.60 -5.51
N GLY A 3 -3.18 -33.33 -4.22
CA GLY A 3 -3.45 -31.99 -3.72
C GLY A 3 -2.44 -31.08 -4.38
N SER A 4 -2.91 -30.24 -5.30
CA SER A 4 -2.13 -29.14 -5.84
C SER A 4 -1.79 -28.21 -4.69
N LEU A 5 -0.69 -28.51 -3.99
CA LEU A 5 0.06 -27.55 -3.20
C LEU A 5 0.54 -26.52 -4.22
N LEU A 6 -0.29 -25.50 -4.45
CA LEU A 6 0.15 -24.28 -5.11
C LEU A 6 1.41 -23.85 -4.38
N GLU A 7 2.52 -23.70 -5.10
CA GLU A 7 3.71 -23.06 -4.54
C GLU A 7 3.23 -21.81 -3.81
N PRO A 8 3.63 -21.60 -2.54
CA PRO A 8 3.31 -20.35 -1.86
C PRO A 8 3.90 -19.24 -2.71
N THR A 9 3.06 -18.57 -3.49
CA THR A 9 3.50 -17.42 -4.27
C THR A 9 3.83 -16.38 -3.23
N LEU A 10 5.11 -16.05 -3.10
CA LEU A 10 5.61 -15.07 -2.13
C LEU A 10 4.85 -13.73 -2.18
N TYR A 11 4.13 -13.46 -3.27
CA TYR A 11 3.26 -12.29 -3.47
C TYR A 11 1.92 -12.40 -2.73
N THR A 12 1.92 -12.06 -1.44
CA THR A 12 0.70 -11.95 -0.63
C THR A 12 -0.25 -10.88 -1.17
N ILE A 13 0.27 -9.85 -1.86
CA ILE A 13 -0.52 -8.68 -2.29
C ILE A 13 -0.52 -8.57 -3.81
N LYS A 14 -1.72 -8.48 -4.38
CA LYS A 14 -1.95 -8.24 -5.82
C LYS A 14 -2.06 -6.76 -6.16
N GLY A 15 -2.60 -5.95 -5.24
CA GLY A 15 -2.63 -4.51 -5.39
C GLY A 15 -3.09 -3.77 -4.14
N ILE A 16 -2.83 -2.47 -4.16
CA ILE A 16 -3.24 -1.48 -3.15
C ILE A 16 -3.95 -0.35 -3.88
N ALA A 17 -5.07 0.10 -3.34
CA ALA A 17 -5.80 1.24 -3.90
C ALA A 17 -6.30 2.17 -2.78
N VAL A 18 -6.23 3.48 -3.06
CA VAL A 18 -6.80 4.56 -2.27
C VAL A 18 -7.73 5.33 -3.21
N LEU A 19 -9.02 5.30 -2.89
CA LEU A 19 -10.07 5.98 -3.66
C LEU A 19 -10.69 7.09 -2.83
N ASP A 20 -11.25 8.09 -3.50
CA ASP A 20 -12.10 9.09 -2.85
C ASP A 20 -13.54 8.60 -2.65
N ASN A 21 -14.36 9.45 -2.02
CA ASN A 21 -15.78 9.20 -1.79
C ASN A 21 -16.65 9.20 -3.06
N ASP A 22 -16.10 9.50 -4.22
CA ASP A 22 -16.79 9.41 -5.51
C ASP A 22 -16.33 8.18 -6.32
N GLY A 23 -15.39 7.39 -5.78
CA GLY A 23 -14.79 6.24 -6.45
C GLY A 23 -13.66 6.61 -7.41
N ASN A 24 -13.19 7.86 -7.41
CA ASN A 24 -12.05 8.27 -8.19
C ASN A 24 -10.76 7.80 -7.53
N ARG A 25 -9.81 7.40 -8.38
CA ARG A 25 -8.47 6.99 -7.99
C ARG A 25 -7.67 8.17 -7.44
N ILE A 26 -7.18 8.05 -6.21
CA ILE A 26 -6.15 8.93 -5.65
C ILE A 26 -4.78 8.28 -5.85
N LEU A 27 -4.61 7.05 -5.37
CA LEU A 27 -3.35 6.31 -5.44
C LEU A 27 -3.62 4.83 -5.66
N THR A 28 -2.89 4.19 -6.57
CA THR A 28 -2.99 2.75 -6.83
C THR A 28 -1.64 2.17 -7.16
N LYS A 29 -1.36 0.99 -6.61
CA LYS A 29 -0.18 0.20 -6.95
C LYS A 29 -0.61 -1.24 -7.21
N TYR A 30 -0.39 -1.73 -8.41
CA TYR A 30 -0.70 -3.10 -8.81
C TYR A 30 0.59 -3.85 -9.05
N TYR A 31 0.76 -4.99 -8.38
CA TYR A 31 1.99 -5.78 -8.43
C TYR A 31 1.90 -6.94 -9.42
N ASP A 32 0.68 -7.42 -9.71
CA ASP A 32 0.44 -8.50 -10.65
C ASP A 32 -0.07 -7.98 -12.01
N LYS A 33 0.82 -7.98 -13.01
CA LYS A 33 0.51 -7.54 -14.38
C LYS A 33 -0.44 -8.48 -15.11
N ASN A 34 -0.60 -9.73 -14.65
CA ASN A 34 -1.47 -10.70 -15.30
C ASN A 34 -2.95 -10.47 -14.98
N ILE A 35 -3.23 -9.95 -13.78
CA ILE A 35 -4.59 -9.69 -13.30
C ILE A 35 -5.12 -8.36 -13.83
N PHE A 36 -4.24 -7.35 -13.87
CA PHE A 36 -4.61 -5.99 -14.28
C PHE A 36 -3.69 -5.46 -15.39
N PRO A 37 -3.77 -6.02 -16.62
CA PRO A 37 -2.84 -5.68 -17.69
C PRO A 37 -3.07 -4.29 -18.28
N SER A 38 -4.30 -3.77 -18.22
CA SER A 38 -4.64 -2.43 -18.73
C SER A 38 -5.18 -1.49 -17.67
N SER A 39 -4.90 -0.18 -17.82
CA SER A 39 -5.49 0.86 -16.98
C SER A 39 -7.01 0.93 -17.10
N LYS A 40 -7.59 0.44 -18.21
CA LYS A 40 -9.04 0.38 -18.41
C LYS A 40 -9.69 -0.67 -17.50
N GLU A 41 -9.10 -1.84 -17.40
CA GLU A 41 -9.59 -2.91 -16.53
C GLU A 41 -9.40 -2.56 -15.05
N GLN A 42 -8.27 -1.94 -14.70
CA GLN A 42 -8.07 -1.43 -13.33
C GLN A 42 -9.19 -0.48 -12.91
N ARG A 43 -9.51 0.52 -13.75
CA ARG A 43 -10.60 1.47 -13.47
C ARG A 43 -11.97 0.80 -13.39
N ALA A 44 -12.23 -0.18 -14.25
CA ALA A 44 -13.48 -0.93 -14.20
C ALA A 44 -13.60 -1.73 -12.89
N PHE A 45 -12.51 -2.36 -12.45
CA PHE A 45 -12.45 -3.07 -11.18
C PHE A 45 -12.62 -2.13 -9.98
N GLU A 46 -11.91 -0.99 -9.95
CA GLU A 46 -12.03 0.04 -8.92
C GLU A 46 -13.47 0.53 -8.76
N GLN A 47 -14.14 0.84 -9.88
CA GLN A 47 -15.52 1.28 -9.85
C GLN A 47 -16.46 0.20 -9.31
N ASN A 48 -16.25 -1.06 -9.72
CA ASN A 48 -17.04 -2.20 -9.22
C ASN A 48 -16.80 -2.44 -7.73
N LEU A 49 -15.56 -2.32 -7.26
CA LEU A 49 -15.18 -2.45 -5.87
C LEU A 49 -15.87 -1.36 -5.06
N PHE A 50 -15.70 -0.11 -5.43
CA PHE A 50 -16.31 1.04 -4.78
C PHE A 50 -17.84 0.95 -4.71
N ASN A 51 -18.49 0.56 -5.81
CA ASN A 51 -19.95 0.40 -5.85
C ASN A 51 -20.46 -0.64 -4.83
N LYS A 52 -19.67 -1.68 -4.56
CA LYS A 52 -20.03 -2.74 -3.60
C LYS A 52 -19.65 -2.37 -2.16
N THR A 53 -18.62 -1.58 -1.94
CA THR A 53 -18.06 -1.28 -0.61
C THR A 53 -18.57 0.03 -0.02
N HIS A 54 -18.85 1.06 -0.82
CA HIS A 54 -19.27 2.39 -0.31
C HIS A 54 -20.52 2.36 0.58
N ARG A 55 -21.43 1.39 0.36
CA ARG A 55 -22.67 1.26 1.15
C ARG A 55 -22.63 0.11 2.16
N ALA A 56 -21.55 -0.67 2.18
CA ALA A 56 -21.44 -1.85 3.01
C ALA A 56 -20.64 -1.52 4.28
N ASN A 57 -21.17 -1.92 5.44
CA ASN A 57 -20.45 -1.91 6.71
C ASN A 57 -19.66 -3.22 6.89
N ALA A 58 -18.88 -3.61 5.88
CA ALA A 58 -18.00 -4.76 5.96
C ALA A 58 -16.55 -4.28 5.91
N GLU A 59 -15.63 -5.15 6.29
CA GLU A 59 -14.18 -4.89 6.21
C GLU A 59 -13.53 -5.76 5.11
N ILE A 60 -14.26 -6.75 4.59
CA ILE A 60 -13.78 -7.77 3.65
C ILE A 60 -14.83 -8.01 2.58
N ILE A 61 -14.41 -8.15 1.33
CA ILE A 61 -15.23 -8.56 0.20
C ILE A 61 -14.42 -9.44 -0.76
N MET A 62 -15.07 -10.44 -1.35
CA MET A 62 -14.51 -11.16 -2.49
C MET A 62 -15.05 -10.58 -3.80
N LEU A 63 -14.15 -10.25 -4.72
CA LEU A 63 -14.49 -9.71 -6.04
C LEU A 63 -13.58 -10.32 -7.10
N ASP A 64 -14.16 -10.87 -8.16
CA ASP A 64 -13.44 -11.43 -9.31
C ASP A 64 -12.34 -12.45 -8.94
N GLY A 65 -12.57 -13.24 -7.88
CA GLY A 65 -11.62 -14.24 -7.39
C GLY A 65 -10.46 -13.67 -6.55
N LEU A 66 -10.55 -12.40 -6.16
CA LEU A 66 -9.63 -11.73 -5.25
C LEU A 66 -10.31 -11.47 -3.91
N THR A 67 -9.53 -11.58 -2.83
CA THR A 67 -9.97 -11.16 -1.51
C THR A 67 -9.51 -9.72 -1.27
N CYS A 68 -10.47 -8.84 -1.03
CA CYS A 68 -10.23 -7.42 -0.82
C CYS A 68 -10.62 -7.04 0.60
N VAL A 69 -9.66 -6.55 1.38
CA VAL A 69 -9.94 -5.87 2.65
C VAL A 69 -10.00 -4.38 2.42
N TYR A 70 -10.87 -3.69 3.15
CA TYR A 70 -11.04 -2.26 3.01
C TYR A 70 -11.40 -1.55 4.30
N ARG A 71 -11.04 -0.28 4.34
CA ARG A 71 -11.35 0.63 5.45
C ARG A 71 -11.70 2.00 4.89
N SER A 72 -12.83 2.53 5.32
CA SER A 72 -13.26 3.89 5.03
C SER A 72 -12.83 4.84 6.15
N ASN A 73 -12.39 6.04 5.81
CA ASN A 73 -12.15 7.13 6.74
C ASN A 73 -12.58 8.46 6.12
N VAL A 74 -13.55 9.13 6.73
CA VAL A 74 -14.11 10.40 6.23
C VAL A 74 -14.53 10.30 4.76
N ASP A 75 -13.69 10.79 3.84
CA ASP A 75 -13.92 10.86 2.40
C ASP A 75 -12.95 9.98 1.59
N LEU A 76 -12.24 9.07 2.26
CA LEU A 76 -11.23 8.18 1.71
C LEU A 76 -11.55 6.71 1.96
N PHE A 77 -11.20 5.89 0.98
CA PHE A 77 -11.33 4.44 1.05
C PHE A 77 -9.99 3.78 0.72
N PHE A 78 -9.48 3.02 1.68
CA PHE A 78 -8.24 2.24 1.55
C PHE A 78 -8.59 0.79 1.25
N TYR A 79 -7.92 0.20 0.28
CA TYR A 79 -8.13 -1.17 -0.20
C TYR A 79 -6.81 -1.92 -0.33
N ILE A 80 -6.77 -3.15 0.18
CA ILE A 80 -5.70 -4.13 -0.11
C ILE A 80 -6.34 -5.33 -0.80
N MET A 81 -5.77 -5.72 -1.94
CA MET A 81 -6.22 -6.84 -2.76
C MET A 81 -5.20 -7.97 -2.65
N GLY A 82 -5.64 -9.14 -2.23
CA GLY A 82 -4.87 -10.39 -2.19
C GLY A 82 -5.47 -11.47 -3.08
N SER A 83 -4.77 -12.58 -3.21
CA SER A 83 -5.33 -13.79 -3.84
C SER A 83 -6.48 -14.35 -2.99
N SER A 84 -7.39 -15.10 -3.60
CA SER A 84 -8.51 -15.76 -2.88
C SER A 84 -8.06 -16.78 -1.83
N GLN A 85 -6.80 -17.23 -1.88
CA GLN A 85 -6.24 -18.19 -0.93
C GLN A 85 -5.40 -17.53 0.18
N GLU A 86 -5.21 -16.21 0.12
CA GLU A 86 -4.43 -15.49 1.14
C GLU A 86 -5.21 -15.36 2.44
N ASN A 87 -4.49 -15.34 3.55
CA ASN A 87 -5.08 -15.12 4.87
C ASN A 87 -5.52 -13.65 5.00
N GLU A 88 -6.82 -13.43 5.23
CA GLU A 88 -7.39 -12.08 5.32
C GLU A 88 -6.83 -11.28 6.50
N LEU A 89 -6.39 -11.95 7.57
CA LEU A 89 -5.76 -11.29 8.72
C LEU A 89 -4.42 -10.64 8.32
N ILE A 90 -3.68 -11.25 7.39
CA ILE A 90 -2.43 -10.67 6.90
C ILE A 90 -2.75 -9.41 6.10
N LEU A 91 -3.72 -9.48 5.19
CA LEU A 91 -4.18 -8.33 4.41
C LEU A 91 -4.70 -7.20 5.31
N MET A 92 -5.44 -7.54 6.37
CA MET A 92 -5.94 -6.58 7.35
C MET A 92 -4.81 -5.92 8.14
N ASN A 93 -3.76 -6.65 8.52
CA ASN A 93 -2.58 -6.08 9.16
C ASN A 93 -1.86 -5.08 8.23
N ILE A 94 -1.73 -5.41 6.95
CA ILE A 94 -1.15 -4.50 5.94
C ILE A 94 -2.00 -3.24 5.81
N LEU A 95 -3.33 -3.38 5.71
CA LEU A 95 -4.27 -2.26 5.63
C LEU A 95 -4.16 -1.34 6.85
N ASN A 96 -4.09 -1.92 8.05
CA ASN A 96 -3.93 -1.16 9.28
C ASN A 96 -2.59 -0.44 9.31
N CYS A 97 -1.48 -1.11 8.94
CA CYS A 97 -0.18 -0.45 8.85
C CYS A 97 -0.19 0.71 7.86
N LEU A 98 -0.76 0.53 6.66
CA LEU A 98 -0.89 1.62 5.68
C LEU A 98 -1.67 2.79 6.25
N TYR A 99 -2.82 2.53 6.86
CA TYR A 99 -3.65 3.59 7.44
C TYR A 99 -2.92 4.31 8.59
N ASP A 100 -2.27 3.58 9.48
CA ASP A 100 -1.57 4.16 10.63
C ASP A 100 -0.34 4.98 10.18
N SER A 101 0.42 4.50 9.20
CA SER A 101 1.51 5.26 8.57
C SER A 101 1.02 6.56 7.94
N VAL A 102 -0.03 6.50 7.12
CA VAL A 102 -0.62 7.69 6.48
C VAL A 102 -1.19 8.65 7.53
N SER A 103 -1.87 8.13 8.55
CA SER A 103 -2.38 8.92 9.67
C SER A 103 -1.28 9.64 10.43
N GLN A 104 -0.14 8.98 10.69
CA GLN A 104 1.00 9.62 11.34
C GLN A 104 1.64 10.71 10.46
N ILE A 105 1.86 10.44 9.18
CA ILE A 105 2.38 11.41 8.19
C ILE A 105 1.48 12.66 8.15
N LEU A 106 0.17 12.46 8.12
CA LEU A 106 -0.83 13.53 8.03
C LEU A 106 -1.28 14.09 9.39
N ARG A 107 -0.57 13.75 10.48
CA ARG A 107 -0.85 14.24 11.85
C ARG A 107 -2.30 14.02 12.27
N LYS A 108 -2.85 12.84 11.94
CA LYS A 108 -4.21 12.36 12.21
C LYS A 108 -5.32 13.03 11.38
N ASN A 109 -4.98 13.89 10.42
CA ASN A 109 -5.95 14.48 9.49
C ASN A 109 -5.97 13.71 8.17
N VAL A 110 -6.62 12.54 8.15
CA VAL A 110 -6.70 11.66 6.98
C VAL A 110 -7.92 12.03 6.13
N GLU A 111 -7.80 13.13 5.38
CA GLU A 111 -8.79 13.59 4.41
C GLU A 111 -8.18 13.73 3.02
N LYS A 112 -9.00 13.72 1.97
CA LYS A 112 -8.54 13.79 0.57
C LYS A 112 -7.56 14.93 0.33
N ARG A 113 -7.85 16.12 0.88
CA ARG A 113 -6.99 17.31 0.72
C ARG A 113 -5.60 17.08 1.32
N ALA A 114 -5.52 16.57 2.54
CA ALA A 114 -4.26 16.34 3.24
C ALA A 114 -3.41 15.27 2.52
N VAL A 115 -4.04 14.19 2.03
CA VAL A 115 -3.36 13.17 1.23
C VAL A 115 -2.78 13.76 -0.05
N LEU A 116 -3.55 14.61 -0.76
CA LEU A 116 -3.08 15.24 -2.00
C LEU A 116 -1.96 16.26 -1.77
N GLU A 117 -1.98 16.98 -0.64
CA GLU A 117 -0.91 17.94 -0.28
C GLU A 117 0.41 17.24 0.07
N SER A 118 0.37 16.01 0.58
CA SER A 118 1.55 15.20 0.95
C SER A 118 1.65 13.89 0.16
N LEU A 119 1.24 13.90 -1.12
CA LEU A 119 1.11 12.69 -1.93
C LEU A 119 2.46 11.96 -2.12
N ASP A 120 3.54 12.72 -2.30
CA ASP A 120 4.88 12.18 -2.51
C ASP A 120 5.33 11.30 -1.33
N ILE A 121 5.13 11.80 -0.10
CA ILE A 121 5.47 11.08 1.14
C ILE A 121 4.56 9.86 1.32
N VAL A 122 3.27 9.96 0.95
CA VAL A 122 2.34 8.82 1.01
C VAL A 122 2.71 7.73 -0.01
N MET A 123 3.20 8.10 -1.19
CA MET A 123 3.72 7.15 -2.17
C MET A 123 4.95 6.41 -1.65
N LEU A 124 5.91 7.14 -1.06
CA LEU A 124 7.08 6.52 -0.42
C LEU A 124 6.68 5.58 0.73
N ALA A 125 5.71 5.98 1.55
CA ALA A 125 5.18 5.11 2.60
C ALA A 125 4.60 3.81 2.04
N MET A 126 3.86 3.88 0.94
CA MET A 126 3.31 2.69 0.28
C MET A 126 4.42 1.78 -0.28
N ASP A 127 5.49 2.37 -0.81
CA ASP A 127 6.64 1.64 -1.33
C ASP A 127 7.41 0.91 -0.21
N GLU A 128 7.62 1.57 0.93
CA GLU A 128 8.31 0.99 2.09
C GLU A 128 7.49 -0.10 2.80
N ILE A 129 6.16 0.02 2.80
CA ILE A 129 5.26 -1.01 3.36
C ILE A 129 5.25 -2.23 2.44
N CYS A 130 5.19 -2.03 1.13
CA CYS A 130 5.01 -3.09 0.13
C CYS A 130 5.84 -2.84 -1.13
N ASP A 131 6.86 -3.67 -1.31
CA ASP A 131 7.67 -3.70 -2.51
C ASP A 131 7.50 -5.02 -3.26
N GLY A 132 7.26 -4.93 -4.56
CA GLY A 132 7.02 -6.07 -5.45
C GLY A 132 5.82 -6.97 -5.09
N GLY A 133 4.91 -6.57 -4.19
CA GLY A 133 3.81 -7.43 -3.70
C GLY A 133 4.19 -8.27 -2.48
N LEU A 134 5.38 -8.04 -1.94
CA LEU A 134 5.85 -8.56 -0.66
C LEU A 134 5.66 -7.50 0.42
N PHE A 135 5.04 -7.90 1.52
CA PHE A 135 4.97 -7.07 2.71
C PHE A 135 6.32 -7.16 3.45
N PHE A 136 7.04 -6.04 3.51
CA PHE A 136 8.43 -6.02 3.99
C PHE A 136 8.58 -6.04 5.52
N LEU A 137 7.49 -5.90 6.28
CA LEU A 137 7.54 -5.69 7.72
C LEU A 137 6.99 -6.90 8.48
N THR A 138 7.88 -7.84 8.77
CA THR A 138 7.61 -9.11 9.46
C THR A 138 8.10 -9.08 10.91
N SER A 139 7.82 -8.04 11.67
CA SER A 139 7.99 -8.11 13.13
C SER A 139 7.07 -7.14 13.86
N GLU A 140 6.19 -7.73 14.67
CA GLU A 140 5.51 -7.09 15.81
C GLU A 140 4.63 -5.89 15.41
N ASN A 141 3.33 -6.12 15.28
CA ASN A 141 2.26 -5.15 14.94
C ASN A 141 2.30 -3.78 15.65
N THR A 142 3.16 -3.58 16.65
CA THR A 142 3.28 -2.38 17.48
C THR A 142 4.25 -1.31 16.98
N GLY A 143 4.84 -1.42 15.78
CA GLY A 143 5.79 -0.41 15.29
C GLY A 143 5.85 -0.21 13.77
N CYS A 144 4.88 -0.74 13.02
CA CYS A 144 4.92 -0.74 11.55
C CYS A 144 4.97 0.69 10.99
N SER A 145 4.12 1.58 11.52
CA SER A 145 4.08 2.98 11.12
C SER A 145 5.34 3.76 11.46
N GLU A 146 5.93 3.55 12.65
CA GLU A 146 7.18 4.21 13.04
C GLU A 146 8.33 3.78 12.14
N GLN A 147 8.46 2.48 11.85
CA GLN A 147 9.53 1.94 11.00
C GLN A 147 9.43 2.48 9.57
N THR A 148 8.22 2.53 9.01
CA THR A 148 7.98 3.15 7.70
C THR A 148 8.44 4.61 7.70
N ILE A 149 8.09 5.40 8.72
CA ILE A 149 8.50 6.81 8.80
C ILE A 149 10.01 6.96 8.93
N TYR A 150 10.69 6.14 9.74
CA TYR A 150 12.15 6.20 9.84
C TYR A 150 12.84 5.90 8.51
N ARG A 151 12.31 4.95 7.72
CA ARG A 151 12.83 4.63 6.39
C ARG A 151 12.61 5.76 5.39
N ILE A 152 11.42 6.35 5.35
CA ILE A 152 11.12 7.54 4.53
C ILE A 152 12.09 8.69 4.87
N LEU A 153 12.29 8.97 6.17
CA LEU A 153 13.21 10.03 6.60
C LEU A 153 14.66 9.74 6.16
N PHE A 154 15.09 8.48 6.21
CA PHE A 154 16.41 8.10 5.71
C PHE A 154 16.51 8.34 4.20
N GLU A 155 15.49 7.92 3.44
CA GLU A 155 15.45 8.09 1.98
C GLU A 155 15.40 9.57 1.59
N GLU A 156 14.61 10.43 2.25
CA GLU A 156 14.60 11.89 2.02
C GLU A 156 15.92 12.59 2.37
N LEU A 157 16.74 12.01 3.26
CA LEU A 157 18.05 12.56 3.62
C LEU A 157 19.15 12.17 2.61
N THR A 158 18.98 11.07 1.87
CA THR A 158 19.98 10.58 0.90
C THR A 158 20.26 11.49 -0.31
N PRO A 159 19.32 12.26 -0.89
CA PRO A 159 19.61 13.20 -1.99
C PRO A 159 20.61 14.28 -1.56
N SER A 160 20.60 14.68 -0.28
CA SER A 160 21.56 15.65 0.27
C SER A 160 22.94 15.04 0.56
N MET A 161 23.00 13.72 0.76
CA MET A 161 24.22 12.98 1.05
C MET A 161 25.01 12.60 -0.20
N HIS A 162 24.39 12.39 -1.35
CA HIS A 162 25.15 12.12 -2.59
C HIS A 162 26.12 13.26 -2.96
N HIS A 163 25.83 14.50 -2.58
CA HIS A 163 26.70 15.65 -2.84
C HIS A 163 27.81 15.86 -1.79
N THR A 164 27.66 15.30 -0.58
CA THR A 164 28.64 15.41 0.52
C THR A 164 29.52 14.17 0.66
N TRP A 165 29.03 12.99 0.31
CA TRP A 165 29.82 11.75 0.32
C TRP A 165 30.73 11.60 -0.91
N GLY A 166 30.42 12.28 -2.02
CA GLY A 166 31.33 12.38 -3.17
C GLY A 166 32.61 13.18 -2.87
N LEU A 167 32.58 14.09 -1.89
CA LEU A 167 33.76 14.85 -1.45
C LEU A 167 34.49 14.18 -0.27
N ALA A 168 33.77 13.46 0.59
CA ALA A 168 34.38 12.70 1.69
C ALA A 168 35.18 11.48 1.19
N GLY A 169 34.72 10.81 0.12
CA GLY A 169 35.44 9.69 -0.51
C GLY A 169 36.72 10.09 -1.25
N MET A 170 36.92 11.39 -1.55
CA MET A 170 38.08 11.91 -2.28
C MET A 170 39.20 12.40 -1.35
N LEU A 171 38.96 12.46 -0.03
CA LEU A 171 39.94 12.91 0.98
C LEU A 171 40.60 11.74 1.75
N THR A 172 40.26 10.49 1.43
CA THR A 172 40.91 9.28 1.98
C THR A 172 41.88 8.60 1.02
N GLU A 173 42.13 9.17 -0.16
CA GLU A 173 43.20 8.74 -1.09
C GLU A 173 44.20 9.88 -1.36
N ILE A 174 44.85 10.40 -0.32
CA ILE A 174 46.22 10.99 -0.40
C ILE A 174 46.97 10.59 0.88
#